data_AF-A0A969Z4X9-F1
#
_entry.id   AF-A0A969Z4X9-F1
#
_cell.length_a   1.000
_cell.length_b   1.000
_cell.length_c   1.000
_cell.angle_alpha   90.00
_cell.angle_beta   90.00
_cell.angle_gamma   90.00
#
_symmetry.space_group_name_H-M   'P 1'
#
loop_
_entity.id
_entity.type
_entity.pdbx_description
1 polymer ?
#
loop_
_entity_poly.entity_id
_entity_poly.type
_entity_poly.pdbx_seq_one_letter_code
_entity_poly.pdbx_strand_id
1 'polypeptide(L)'
;MKKKLIILIISILIIIGGIRIFFGTINITLKIPFNNPTYVLKINDELVGGNLDIKKNKTFIPYVINLKFSTWLSTKGESRLTVKQEDNITLTIEAYNCFSNITGVRKLTACSYDNSKMELEEIENVKYSMIIRGGSTVGMTNTLIYDGKYQDDLKTIIKEKGIYTIEINAKHDDIESIIHLVLEII
;
A
#
# COMPACT_ATOMS: atom_id res chain seq x y z
N MET A 1 -32.36 -10.96 -38.44
CA MET A 1 -31.41 -10.60 -37.35
C MET A 1 -30.75 -9.23 -37.53
N LYS A 2 -30.07 -8.95 -38.65
CA LYS A 2 -29.34 -7.67 -38.88
C LYS A 2 -30.17 -6.39 -38.64
N LYS A 3 -31.43 -6.35 -39.08
CA LYS A 3 -32.34 -5.19 -38.85
C LYS A 3 -32.65 -4.93 -37.36
N LYS A 4 -32.85 -5.99 -36.56
CA LYS A 4 -33.10 -5.85 -35.11
C LYS A 4 -31.85 -5.34 -34.37
N LEU A 5 -30.67 -5.78 -34.81
CA LEU A 5 -29.39 -5.30 -34.30
C LEU A 5 -29.17 -3.81 -34.61
N ILE A 6 -29.48 -3.38 -35.83
CA ILE A 6 -29.37 -1.96 -36.23
C ILE A 6 -30.32 -1.08 -35.42
N ILE A 7 -31.57 -1.52 -35.21
CA ILE A 7 -32.54 -0.78 -34.38
C ILE A 7 -32.01 -0.64 -32.95
N LEU A 8 -31.47 -1.71 -32.36
CA LEU A 8 -30.88 -1.67 -31.02
C LEU A 8 -29.74 -0.64 -30.91
N ILE A 9 -28.83 -0.62 -31.89
CA ILE A 9 -27.71 0.32 -31.93
C ILE A 9 -28.20 1.76 -32.03
N ILE A 10 -29.19 2.03 -32.91
CA ILE A 10 -29.79 3.36 -33.07
C ILE A 10 -30.49 3.79 -31.77
N SER A 11 -31.23 2.90 -31.11
CA SER A 11 -31.89 3.20 -29.84
C SER A 11 -30.88 3.57 -28.74
N ILE A 12 -29.76 2.85 -28.63
CA ILE A 12 -28.69 3.16 -27.67
C ILE A 12 -28.07 4.53 -27.97
N LEU A 13 -27.80 4.84 -29.24
CA LEU A 13 -27.25 6.14 -29.66
C LEU A 13 -28.20 7.30 -29.35
N ILE A 14 -29.52 7.12 -29.54
CA ILE A 14 -30.53 8.13 -29.19
C ILE A 14 -30.55 8.37 -27.67
N ILE A 15 -30.46 7.32 -26.85
CA ILE A 15 -30.41 7.45 -25.40
C ILE A 15 -29.15 8.22 -24.96
N ILE A 16 -27.98 7.87 -25.51
CA ILE A 16 -26.72 8.58 -25.22
C ILE A 16 -26.80 10.05 -25.66
N GLY A 17 -27.37 10.30 -26.85
CA GLY A 17 -27.59 11.65 -27.38
C GLY A 17 -28.53 12.48 -26.51
N GLY A 18 -29.65 11.90 -26.06
CA GLY A 18 -30.60 12.55 -25.15
C GLY A 18 -29.97 12.92 -23.81
N ILE A 19 -29.21 12.00 -23.19
CA ILE A 19 -28.47 12.27 -21.96
C ILE A 19 -27.52 13.45 -22.15
N ARG A 20 -26.77 13.50 -23.26
CA ARG A 20 -25.84 14.59 -23.57
C ARG A 20 -26.54 15.93 -23.83
N ILE A 21 -27.75 15.93 -24.41
CA ILE A 21 -28.53 17.15 -24.69
C ILE A 21 -29.12 17.75 -23.41
N PHE A 22 -29.71 16.91 -22.55
CA PHE A 22 -30.39 17.40 -21.33
C PHE A 22 -29.44 17.64 -20.15
N PHE A 23 -28.38 16.82 -20.02
CA PHE A 23 -27.48 16.87 -18.86
C PHE A 23 -26.07 17.39 -19.21
N GLY A 24 -25.79 17.69 -20.48
CA GLY A 24 -24.47 18.15 -20.93
C GLY A 24 -23.37 17.13 -20.61
N THR A 25 -22.19 17.61 -20.23
CA THR A 25 -21.14 16.76 -19.65
C THR A 25 -21.51 16.46 -18.20
N ILE A 26 -21.83 15.20 -17.91
CA ILE A 26 -22.05 14.74 -16.53
C ILE A 26 -20.68 14.66 -15.84
N ASN A 27 -20.35 15.71 -15.09
CA ASN A 27 -19.17 15.73 -14.23
C ASN A 27 -19.50 15.02 -12.91
N ILE A 28 -19.00 13.80 -12.75
CA ILE A 28 -19.09 13.09 -11.47
C ILE A 28 -17.91 13.49 -10.61
N THR A 29 -18.11 14.41 -9.66
CA THR A 29 -17.10 14.75 -8.65
C THR A 29 -17.15 13.74 -7.51
N LEU A 30 -16.17 12.85 -7.46
CA LEU A 30 -16.05 11.87 -6.38
C LEU A 30 -15.14 12.42 -5.28
N LYS A 31 -15.68 12.58 -4.07
CA LYS A 31 -14.87 12.83 -2.87
C LYS A 31 -14.32 11.50 -2.37
N ILE A 32 -13.12 11.13 -2.83
CA ILE A 32 -12.39 9.98 -2.26
C ILE A 32 -11.55 10.52 -1.10
N PRO A 33 -11.82 10.08 0.15
CA PRO A 33 -11.02 10.53 1.29
C PRO A 33 -9.58 10.06 1.13
N PHE A 34 -8.62 10.95 1.41
CA PHE A 34 -7.21 10.58 1.48
C PHE A 34 -6.96 9.89 2.84
N ASN A 35 -7.22 8.58 2.90
CA ASN A 35 -7.02 7.75 4.09
C ASN A 35 -5.83 6.78 3.90
N ASN A 36 -4.70 7.25 3.37
CA ASN A 36 -3.54 6.38 3.16
C ASN A 36 -2.88 6.10 4.52
N PRO A 37 -2.73 4.84 4.95
CA PRO A 37 -1.96 4.52 6.15
C PRO A 37 -0.49 4.90 5.95
N THR A 38 0.17 5.28 7.04
CA THR A 38 1.63 5.33 7.10
C THR A 38 2.13 4.13 7.87
N TYR A 39 3.33 3.66 7.54
CA TYR A 39 3.95 2.53 8.22
C TYR A 39 5.26 2.96 8.85
N VAL A 40 5.44 2.59 10.10
CA VAL A 40 6.72 2.69 10.81
C VAL A 40 7.31 1.29 10.85
N LEU A 41 8.52 1.16 10.31
CA LEU A 41 9.26 -0.09 10.26
C LEU A 41 10.48 0.05 11.16
N LYS A 42 10.76 -1.00 11.94
CA LYS A 42 11.97 -1.08 12.75
C LYS A 42 12.64 -2.43 12.56
N ILE A 43 13.97 -2.45 12.54
CA ILE A 43 14.76 -3.65 12.75
C ILE A 43 15.63 -3.41 13.97
N ASN A 44 15.49 -4.24 14.99
CA ASN A 44 16.21 -4.07 16.26
C ASN A 44 16.06 -2.67 16.86
N ASP A 45 14.83 -2.15 16.89
CA ASP A 45 14.46 -0.81 17.36
C ASP A 45 14.97 0.38 16.52
N GLU A 46 15.75 0.14 15.47
CA GLU A 46 16.20 1.18 14.53
C GLU A 46 15.20 1.38 13.39
N LEU A 47 14.89 2.63 13.05
CA LEU A 47 13.94 2.97 11.98
C LEU A 47 14.48 2.59 10.59
N VAL A 48 13.68 1.86 9.83
CA VAL A 48 14.05 1.39 8.49
C VAL A 48 13.14 1.98 7.42
N GLY A 49 13.75 2.42 6.33
CA GLY A 49 13.07 2.92 5.15
C GLY A 49 12.70 1.79 4.18
N GLY A 50 11.63 2.00 3.43
CA GLY A 50 11.16 1.08 2.42
C GLY A 50 10.30 1.79 1.39
N ASN A 51 10.14 1.14 0.24
CA ASN A 51 9.20 1.59 -0.78
C ASN A 51 7.81 1.05 -0.44
N LEU A 52 6.82 1.92 -0.44
CA LEU A 52 5.45 1.63 -0.04
C LEU A 52 4.51 1.85 -1.22
N ASP A 53 3.84 0.76 -1.61
CA ASP A 53 2.84 0.75 -2.67
C ASP A 53 1.47 0.54 -2.07
N ILE A 54 0.61 1.56 -2.14
CA ILE A 54 -0.74 1.50 -1.61
C ILE A 54 -1.71 1.34 -2.77
N LYS A 55 -2.57 0.33 -2.69
CA LYS A 55 -3.68 0.07 -3.60
C LYS A 55 -4.99 0.17 -2.84
N LYS A 56 -5.93 0.93 -3.39
CA LYS A 56 -7.29 1.08 -2.86
C LYS A 56 -8.31 0.66 -3.89
N ASN A 57 -9.22 -0.21 -3.49
CA ASN A 57 -10.28 -0.70 -4.35
C ASN A 57 -11.63 -0.31 -3.77
N LYS A 58 -12.28 0.70 -4.36
CA LYS A 58 -13.60 1.14 -3.93
C LYS A 58 -14.66 0.81 -4.97
N THR A 59 -15.60 -0.04 -4.59
CA THR A 59 -16.78 -0.37 -5.41
C THR A 59 -17.92 0.56 -5.04
N PHE A 60 -18.36 1.39 -5.99
CA PHE A 60 -19.51 2.29 -5.79
C PHE A 60 -20.82 1.63 -6.20
N ILE A 61 -20.78 0.88 -7.30
CA ILE A 61 -21.91 0.07 -7.79
C ILE A 61 -21.30 -1.28 -8.21
N PRO A 62 -21.69 -2.39 -7.56
CA PRO A 62 -21.23 -3.72 -7.94
C PRO A 62 -21.40 -3.94 -9.45
N TYR A 63 -20.34 -4.42 -10.11
CA TYR A 63 -20.29 -4.70 -11.56
C TYR A 63 -20.38 -3.50 -12.52
N VAL A 64 -20.51 -2.26 -12.04
CA VAL A 64 -20.65 -1.08 -12.92
C VAL A 64 -19.50 -0.08 -12.74
N ILE A 65 -19.12 0.25 -11.50
CA ILE A 65 -18.07 1.25 -11.25
C ILE A 65 -17.16 0.78 -10.10
N ASN A 66 -15.92 0.43 -10.47
CA ASN A 66 -14.82 0.15 -9.55
C ASN A 66 -13.74 1.20 -9.74
N LEU A 67 -13.36 1.88 -8.67
CA LEU A 67 -12.20 2.78 -8.67
C LEU A 67 -11.01 2.06 -8.06
N LYS A 68 -9.89 2.12 -8.78
CA LYS A 68 -8.59 1.62 -8.32
C LYS A 68 -7.66 2.82 -8.19
N PHE A 69 -7.16 3.07 -6.98
CA PHE A 69 -6.15 4.09 -6.75
C PHE A 69 -4.85 3.40 -6.35
N SER A 70 -3.76 3.82 -6.99
CA SER A 70 -2.42 3.39 -6.62
C SER A 70 -1.62 4.62 -6.20
N THR A 71 -0.89 4.52 -5.09
CA THR A 71 0.02 5.57 -4.61
C THR A 71 1.34 4.94 -4.23
N TRP A 72 2.43 5.61 -4.61
CA TRP A 72 3.81 5.20 -4.31
C TRP A 72 4.39 6.21 -3.34
N LEU A 73 4.91 5.73 -2.21
CA LEU A 73 5.49 6.54 -1.14
C LEU A 73 6.78 5.87 -0.66
N SER A 74 7.62 6.62 0.06
CA SER A 74 8.75 6.07 0.80
C SER A 74 8.48 6.20 2.29
N THR A 75 8.75 5.16 3.07
CA THR A 75 8.74 5.25 4.53
C THR A 75 10.01 5.93 5.03
N LYS A 76 9.97 6.45 6.25
CA LYS A 76 11.12 7.13 6.87
C LYS A 76 12.15 6.10 7.35
N GLY A 77 13.42 6.32 7.01
CA GLY A 77 14.56 5.51 7.45
C GLY A 77 15.51 5.16 6.30
N GLU A 78 16.56 4.41 6.57
CA GLU A 78 17.47 3.93 5.52
C GLU A 78 16.84 2.82 4.69
N SER A 79 16.94 2.90 3.36
CA SER A 79 16.33 1.93 2.44
C SER A 79 17.08 0.59 2.37
N ARG A 80 18.34 0.56 2.83
CA ARG A 80 19.20 -0.63 2.89
C ARG A 80 19.83 -0.66 4.27
N LEU A 81 19.47 -1.66 5.07
CA LEU A 81 20.03 -1.85 6.39
C LEU A 81 21.07 -2.96 6.38
N THR A 82 22.18 -2.77 7.10
CA THR A 82 23.20 -3.81 7.32
C THR A 82 23.17 -4.28 8.76
N VAL A 83 23.05 -5.60 8.98
CA VAL A 83 22.99 -6.22 10.30
C VAL A 83 24.02 -7.36 10.37
N LYS A 84 24.63 -7.60 11.52
CA LYS A 84 25.56 -8.73 11.69
C LYS A 84 24.77 -10.02 11.89
N GLN A 85 25.23 -11.13 11.33
CA GLN A 85 24.57 -12.43 11.42
C GLN A 85 24.34 -12.91 12.88
N GLU A 86 25.21 -12.51 13.80
CA GLU A 86 25.15 -12.90 15.21
C GLU A 86 24.06 -12.13 15.99
N ASP A 87 23.72 -10.91 15.55
CA ASP A 87 22.73 -10.06 16.20
C ASP A 87 21.32 -10.62 15.98
N ASN A 88 20.44 -10.55 16.98
CA ASN A 88 19.02 -10.84 16.75
C ASN A 88 18.48 -9.92 15.65
N ILE A 89 17.52 -10.40 14.85
CA ILE A 89 16.96 -9.62 13.74
C ILE A 89 15.45 -9.61 13.93
N THR A 90 14.97 -8.66 14.70
CA THR A 90 13.54 -8.49 14.97
C THR A 90 13.00 -7.37 14.10
N LEU A 91 12.14 -7.72 13.15
CA LEU A 91 11.39 -6.79 12.32
C LEU A 91 10.09 -6.43 13.04
N THR A 92 9.79 -5.15 13.16
CA THR A 92 8.53 -4.64 13.70
C THR A 92 7.87 -3.72 12.67
N ILE A 93 6.56 -3.85 12.51
CA ILE A 93 5.75 -3.00 11.66
C ILE A 93 4.54 -2.49 12.42
N GLU A 94 4.34 -1.18 12.37
CA GLU A 94 3.19 -0.51 12.96
C GLU A 94 2.53 0.37 11.90
N ALA A 95 1.20 0.34 11.81
CA ALA A 95 0.44 1.13 10.87
C ALA A 95 -0.26 2.27 11.60
N TYR A 96 -0.25 3.46 11.02
CA TYR A 96 -0.86 4.64 11.62
C TYR A 96 -1.71 5.43 10.63
N ASN A 97 -2.81 5.97 11.14
CA ASN A 97 -3.56 7.06 10.54
C ASN A 97 -2.97 8.39 10.99
N CYS A 98 -2.93 9.36 10.08
CA CYS A 98 -2.44 10.69 10.38
C CYS A 98 -3.58 11.70 10.44
N PHE A 99 -3.71 12.37 11.57
CA PHE A 99 -4.70 13.41 11.76
C PHE A 99 -4.04 14.77 11.90
N SER A 100 -4.66 15.78 11.31
CA SER A 100 -4.26 17.17 11.45
C SER A 100 -5.42 18.02 11.97
N ASN A 101 -5.08 18.92 12.89
CA ASN A 101 -5.97 19.91 13.47
C ASN A 101 -5.69 21.34 12.95
N ILE A 102 -4.89 21.50 11.87
CA ILE A 102 -4.47 22.82 11.35
C ILE A 102 -5.67 23.69 10.98
N THR A 103 -6.77 23.09 10.51
CA THR A 103 -8.00 23.82 10.13
C THR A 103 -8.95 24.07 11.31
N GLY A 104 -8.54 23.78 12.55
CA GLY A 104 -9.40 23.84 13.75
C GLY A 104 -10.34 22.64 13.91
N VAL A 105 -10.36 21.73 12.93
CA VAL A 105 -11.13 20.48 12.94
C VAL A 105 -10.19 19.33 12.65
N ARG A 106 -10.33 18.25 13.43
CA ARG A 106 -9.59 17.01 13.24
C ARG A 106 -9.95 16.34 11.93
N LYS A 107 -8.97 16.20 11.04
CA LYS A 107 -9.13 15.59 9.72
C LYS A 107 -7.99 14.64 9.41
N LEU A 108 -8.35 13.51 8.84
CA LEU A 108 -7.39 12.56 8.28
C LEU A 108 -6.65 13.21 7.10
N THR A 109 -5.33 13.08 7.08
CA THR A 109 -4.43 13.70 6.12
C THR A 109 -3.26 12.78 5.76
N ALA A 110 -2.43 13.20 4.80
CA ALA A 110 -1.13 12.58 4.59
C ALA A 110 -0.19 12.90 5.77
N CYS A 111 0.58 11.91 6.22
CA CYS A 111 1.80 12.16 6.98
C CYS A 111 2.73 13.01 6.13
N SER A 112 3.09 14.19 6.60
CA SER A 112 4.19 14.97 6.02
C SER A 112 5.46 14.76 6.85
N TYR A 113 6.61 15.18 6.33
CA TYR A 113 7.85 15.10 7.11
C TYR A 113 7.89 16.09 8.29
N ASP A 114 7.05 17.14 8.28
CA ASP A 114 6.87 18.07 9.40
C ASP A 114 5.60 17.71 10.18
N ASN A 115 5.78 16.85 11.18
CA ASN A 115 4.71 16.32 12.04
C ASN A 115 4.47 17.16 13.30
N SER A 116 5.01 18.38 13.40
CA SER A 116 4.90 19.20 14.62
C SER A 116 3.46 19.48 15.09
N LYS A 117 2.47 19.32 14.20
CA LYS A 117 1.03 19.48 14.47
C LYS A 117 0.16 18.28 14.07
N MET A 118 0.78 17.11 13.88
CA MET A 118 0.09 15.90 13.44
C MET A 118 -0.02 14.89 14.59
N GLU A 119 -1.18 14.26 14.71
CA GLU A 119 -1.44 13.18 15.67
C GLU A 119 -1.47 11.85 14.91
N LEU A 120 -0.62 10.91 15.34
CA LEU A 120 -0.63 9.55 14.83
C LEU A 120 -1.57 8.71 15.70
N GLU A 121 -2.50 8.00 15.07
CA GLU A 121 -3.31 6.98 15.73
C GLU A 121 -3.03 5.63 15.09
N GLU A 122 -2.73 4.64 15.92
CA GLU A 122 -2.46 3.29 15.46
C GLU A 122 -3.71 2.69 14.78
N ILE A 123 -3.47 1.97 13.69
CA ILE A 123 -4.51 1.23 12.98
C ILE A 123 -4.54 -0.18 13.55
N GLU A 124 -5.60 -0.49 14.29
CA GLU A 124 -5.81 -1.83 14.79
C GLU A 124 -6.24 -2.81 13.68
N ASN A 125 -6.04 -4.11 13.92
CA ASN A 125 -6.53 -5.21 13.08
C ASN A 125 -5.96 -5.24 11.64
N VAL A 126 -4.76 -4.70 11.42
CA VAL A 126 -4.06 -4.87 10.15
C VAL A 126 -3.58 -6.32 9.99
N LYS A 127 -3.89 -6.93 8.86
CA LYS A 127 -3.44 -8.28 8.54
C LYS A 127 -2.13 -8.19 7.76
N TYR A 128 -1.09 -8.80 8.31
CA TYR A 128 0.23 -8.84 7.70
C TYR A 128 0.58 -10.23 7.15
N SER A 129 1.14 -10.26 5.95
CA SER A 129 1.87 -11.41 5.41
C SER A 129 3.23 -10.94 4.89
N MET A 130 4.16 -11.88 4.74
CA MET A 130 5.54 -11.57 4.42
C MET A 130 6.08 -12.53 3.37
N ILE A 131 6.86 -11.98 2.44
CA ILE A 131 7.61 -12.74 1.46
C ILE A 131 9.07 -12.30 1.51
N ILE A 132 10.00 -13.26 1.58
CA ILE A 132 11.43 -13.00 1.61
C ILE A 132 12.09 -13.65 0.40
N ARG A 133 12.89 -12.87 -0.33
CA ARG A 133 13.72 -13.34 -1.45
C ARG A 133 15.17 -12.92 -1.24
N GLY A 134 16.12 -13.72 -1.71
CA GLY A 134 17.54 -13.36 -1.63
C GLY A 134 18.46 -14.52 -1.30
N GLY A 135 19.46 -14.25 -0.45
CA GLY A 135 20.45 -15.23 0.00
C GLY A 135 21.76 -15.22 -0.79
N SER A 136 22.03 -14.15 -1.53
CA SER A 136 23.28 -13.98 -2.29
C SER A 136 24.14 -12.88 -1.68
N THR A 137 25.44 -13.11 -1.59
CA THR A 137 26.45 -12.13 -1.16
C THR A 137 26.95 -11.23 -2.29
N VAL A 138 26.59 -11.54 -3.53
CA VAL A 138 27.08 -10.84 -4.73
C VAL A 138 26.08 -9.78 -5.23
N GLY A 139 24.80 -9.95 -4.92
CA GLY A 139 23.74 -9.05 -5.37
C GLY A 139 22.33 -9.58 -5.08
N MET A 140 21.32 -8.78 -5.40
CA MET A 140 19.91 -9.17 -5.20
C MET A 140 19.52 -10.35 -6.11
N THR A 141 18.79 -11.30 -5.55
CA THR A 141 18.25 -12.46 -6.28
C THR A 141 16.77 -12.63 -6.00
N ASN A 142 16.06 -13.27 -6.93
CA ASN A 142 14.63 -13.56 -6.80
C ASN A 142 14.36 -14.93 -6.16
N THR A 143 15.37 -15.58 -5.58
CA THR A 143 15.24 -16.89 -4.93
C THR A 143 14.29 -16.76 -3.76
N LEU A 144 13.18 -17.50 -3.78
CA LEU A 144 12.19 -17.49 -2.70
C LEU A 144 12.73 -18.24 -1.48
N ILE A 145 12.76 -17.56 -0.33
CA ILE A 145 13.18 -18.14 0.95
C ILE A 145 11.97 -18.37 1.85
N TYR A 146 11.01 -17.44 1.82
CA TYR A 146 9.83 -17.49 2.66
C TYR A 146 8.63 -16.85 1.97
N ASP A 147 7.46 -17.46 2.14
CA ASP A 147 6.16 -16.92 1.75
C ASP A 147 5.13 -17.41 2.78
N GLY A 148 4.57 -16.49 3.56
CA GLY A 148 3.64 -16.87 4.60
C GLY A 148 3.18 -15.75 5.51
N LYS A 149 2.76 -16.12 6.71
CA LYS A 149 2.34 -15.17 7.74
C LYS A 149 3.51 -14.29 8.17
N TYR A 150 3.20 -13.08 8.58
CA TYR A 150 4.21 -12.20 9.17
C TYR A 150 4.86 -12.85 10.40
N GLN A 151 6.18 -12.73 10.49
CA GLN A 151 7.00 -13.13 11.63
C GLN A 151 7.96 -11.98 11.95
N ASP A 152 8.05 -11.64 13.22
CA ASP A 152 8.92 -10.60 13.75
C ASP A 152 10.37 -11.08 13.82
N ASP A 153 10.61 -12.30 14.32
CA ASP A 153 11.94 -12.89 14.40
C ASP A 153 12.40 -13.49 13.06
N LEU A 154 13.24 -12.73 12.35
CA LEU A 154 13.77 -13.12 11.05
C LEU A 154 14.88 -14.19 11.13
N LYS A 155 15.51 -14.45 12.29
CA LYS A 155 16.55 -15.49 12.41
C LYS A 155 16.03 -16.89 12.15
N THR A 156 14.74 -17.11 12.42
CA THR A 156 14.08 -18.40 12.17
C THR A 156 14.02 -18.72 10.67
N ILE A 157 14.04 -17.69 9.82
CA ILE A 157 13.87 -17.77 8.37
C ILE A 157 15.21 -17.55 7.65
N ILE A 158 15.95 -16.51 8.03
CA ILE A 158 17.18 -16.09 7.37
C ILE A 158 18.39 -16.61 8.17
N LYS A 159 19.07 -17.61 7.61
CA LYS A 159 20.16 -18.33 8.32
C LYS A 159 21.56 -17.95 7.83
N GLU A 160 21.66 -17.43 6.62
CA GLU A 160 22.94 -17.21 5.94
C GLU A 160 23.21 -15.72 5.71
N LYS A 161 24.48 -15.37 5.53
CA LYS A 161 24.87 -14.02 5.12
C LYS A 161 24.44 -13.76 3.68
N GLY A 162 24.09 -12.52 3.38
CA GLY A 162 23.66 -12.13 2.04
C GLY A 162 22.70 -10.96 2.02
N ILE A 163 22.25 -10.63 0.82
CA ILE A 163 21.30 -9.56 0.55
C ILE A 163 19.91 -10.16 0.36
N TYR A 164 18.94 -9.59 1.06
CA TYR A 164 17.56 -10.03 1.12
C TYR A 164 16.62 -8.89 0.80
N THR A 165 15.55 -9.21 0.07
CA THR A 165 14.39 -8.34 -0.14
C THR A 165 13.25 -8.90 0.69
N ILE A 166 12.71 -8.08 1.59
CA ILE A 166 11.55 -8.43 2.39
C ILE A 166 10.38 -7.60 1.87
N GLU A 167 9.31 -8.29 1.51
CA GLU A 167 8.04 -7.73 1.09
C GLU A 167 7.01 -7.99 2.18
N ILE A 168 6.48 -6.93 2.79
CA ILE A 168 5.42 -7.01 3.79
C ILE A 168 4.12 -6.55 3.13
N ASN A 169 3.17 -7.46 3.05
CA ASN A 169 1.83 -7.18 2.56
C ASN A 169 0.93 -6.88 3.76
N ALA A 170 0.41 -5.66 3.84
CA ALA A 170 -0.47 -5.18 4.89
C ALA A 170 -1.87 -4.92 4.31
N LYS A 171 -2.90 -5.47 4.95
CA LYS A 171 -4.29 -5.31 4.54
C LYS A 171 -5.17 -4.80 5.67
N HIS A 172 -5.89 -3.72 5.39
CA HIS A 172 -6.86 -3.11 6.29
C HIS A 172 -8.02 -2.55 5.46
N ASP A 173 -9.23 -3.01 5.74
CA ASP A 173 -10.44 -2.66 4.97
C ASP A 173 -10.29 -2.81 3.45
N ASP A 174 -10.50 -1.73 2.70
CA ASP A 174 -10.39 -1.64 1.24
C ASP A 174 -8.99 -1.24 0.75
N ILE A 175 -8.02 -1.24 1.66
CA ILE A 175 -6.63 -0.82 1.44
C ILE A 175 -5.70 -2.03 1.52
N GLU A 176 -4.91 -2.23 0.48
CA GLU A 176 -3.79 -3.16 0.44
C GLU A 176 -2.50 -2.35 0.25
N SER A 177 -1.51 -2.60 1.10
CA SER A 177 -0.21 -1.95 1.07
C SER A 177 0.89 -2.99 0.92
N ILE A 178 1.86 -2.72 0.06
CA ILE A 178 3.03 -3.56 -0.15
C ILE A 178 4.25 -2.74 0.22
N ILE A 179 5.05 -3.24 1.15
CA ILE A 179 6.22 -2.57 1.67
C ILE A 179 7.45 -3.38 1.28
N HIS A 180 8.37 -2.76 0.55
CA HIS A 180 9.62 -3.38 0.12
C HIS A 180 10.79 -2.78 0.88
N LEU A 181 11.58 -3.64 1.51
CA LEU A 181 12.81 -3.27 2.20
C LEU A 181 13.97 -4.18 1.78
N VAL A 182 15.19 -3.65 1.89
CA VAL A 182 16.42 -4.39 1.60
C VAL A 182 17.21 -4.57 2.90
N LEU A 183 17.49 -5.83 3.24
CA LEU A 183 18.28 -6.21 4.40
C LEU A 183 19.55 -6.92 3.95
N GLU A 184 20.69 -6.46 4.42
CA GLU A 184 22.00 -7.09 4.21
C GLU A 184 22.51 -7.68 5.51
N ILE A 185 22.83 -8.97 5.50
CA ILE A 185 23.38 -9.69 6.63
C ILE A 185 24.85 -10.00 6.37
N ILE A 186 25.73 -9.50 7.24
CA ILE A 186 27.20 -9.61 7.15
C ILE A 186 27.83 -10.46 8.25
#